data_AF-A0A7S2TTN9-F1
#
_entry.id   AF-A0A7S2TTN9-F1
#
_cell.length_a   1.000
_cell.length_b   1.000
_cell.length_c   1.000
_cell.angle_alpha   90.00
_cell.angle_beta   90.00
_cell.angle_gamma   90.00
#
_symmetry.space_group_name_H-M   'P 1'
#
loop_
_entity.id
_entity.type
_entity.pdbx_description
1 polymer ?
#
loop_
_entity_poly.entity_id
_entity_poly.type
_entity_poly.pdbx_seq_one_letter_code
_entity_poly.pdbx_strand_id
1 'polypeptide(L)'
;EISQDLSEAQAILGVKQVPESRLLPDKTYLFFSHTIKGQPENMPLLDKILRNNIRLIDYECITTDEQMRLVAFGAFAGRAGMVNCFRGLGERLLGLGYSTPFLNIGSSYMYPDLEEARDAVKGMGDLIQREGLPAELGPMVFVFTGKGNVSNGALEIFKLLPHRMVKPEELPALCSRNPTSVDSSKRVREVIGCVVTTEHMVERKSETKTFDREHYRRFPGDYEPVFHENIAPYASVVVTGHYWDPRFPRLITTPQLYDLRKS
;
A
#
# COMPACT_ATOMS: atom_id res chain seq x y z
N GLU A 1 2.91 36.64 -15.50
CA GLU A 1 3.17 37.33 -14.22
C GLU A 1 3.05 36.32 -13.08
N ILE A 2 3.84 36.47 -12.02
CA ILE A 2 3.70 35.65 -10.81
C ILE A 2 3.00 36.52 -9.77
N SER A 3 1.82 36.11 -9.32
CA SER A 3 1.02 36.85 -8.34
C SER A 3 0.58 35.92 -7.20
N GLN A 4 0.45 36.49 -6.00
CA GLN A 4 -0.17 35.83 -4.84
C GLN A 4 -1.69 36.06 -4.79
N ASP A 5 -2.20 37.00 -5.57
CA ASP A 5 -3.63 37.25 -5.70
C ASP A 5 -4.22 36.38 -6.81
N LEU A 6 -5.25 35.62 -6.46
CA LEU A 6 -5.98 34.74 -7.38
C LEU A 6 -7.29 35.38 -7.88
N SER A 7 -7.58 36.64 -7.51
CA SER A 7 -8.84 37.33 -7.81
C SER A 7 -9.12 37.44 -9.32
N GLU A 8 -8.08 37.65 -10.13
CA GLU A 8 -8.21 37.75 -11.59
C GLU A 8 -8.39 36.37 -12.27
N ALA A 9 -7.97 35.29 -11.59
CA ALA A 9 -8.06 33.95 -12.14
C ALA A 9 -9.53 33.55 -12.36
N GLN A 10 -9.80 32.90 -13.50
CA GLN A 10 -11.11 32.33 -13.80
C GLN A 10 -11.21 30.87 -13.35
N ALA A 11 -10.08 30.17 -13.37
CA ALA A 11 -9.92 28.80 -12.91
C ALA A 11 -8.77 28.70 -11.91
N ILE A 12 -9.02 28.03 -10.78
CA ILE A 12 -8.05 27.83 -9.70
C ILE A 12 -7.82 26.33 -9.55
N LEU A 13 -6.57 25.90 -9.76
CA LEU A 13 -6.16 24.50 -9.71
C LEU A 13 -5.40 24.25 -8.41
N GLY A 14 -5.74 23.18 -7.71
CA GLY A 14 -5.08 22.75 -6.49
C GLY A 14 -5.12 21.24 -6.34
N VAL A 15 -4.21 20.67 -5.54
CA VAL A 15 -4.21 19.22 -5.30
C VAL A 15 -5.27 18.83 -4.28
N LYS A 16 -5.47 19.64 -3.25
CA LYS A 16 -6.35 19.38 -2.10
C LYS A 16 -7.40 20.47 -1.95
N GLN A 17 -8.39 20.17 -1.12
CA GLN A 17 -9.44 21.11 -0.74
C GLN A 17 -8.89 22.42 -0.19
N VAL A 18 -9.53 23.51 -0.61
CA VAL A 18 -9.23 24.87 -0.18
C VAL A 18 -10.02 25.15 1.10
N PRO A 19 -9.43 25.78 2.13
CA PRO A 19 -10.18 26.21 3.32
C PRO A 19 -11.39 27.05 2.92
N GLU A 20 -12.54 26.79 3.52
CA GLU A 20 -13.82 27.45 3.18
C GLU A 20 -13.74 28.99 3.21
N SER A 21 -12.94 29.53 4.13
CA SER A 21 -12.71 30.98 4.28
C SER A 21 -11.92 31.61 3.14
N ARG A 22 -11.27 30.80 2.28
CA ARG A 22 -10.45 31.24 1.15
C ARG A 22 -11.10 30.96 -0.21
N LEU A 23 -12.32 30.42 -0.23
CA LEU A 23 -13.05 30.22 -1.47
C LEU A 23 -13.54 31.56 -2.03
N LEU A 24 -13.11 31.87 -3.25
CA LEU A 24 -13.54 33.05 -3.99
C LEU A 24 -14.85 32.73 -4.72
N PRO A 25 -15.89 33.58 -4.60
CA PRO A 25 -17.15 33.37 -5.29
C PRO A 25 -17.02 33.51 -6.81
N ASP A 26 -17.95 32.89 -7.53
CA ASP A 26 -18.09 33.00 -8.99
C ASP A 26 -16.85 32.53 -9.79
N LYS A 27 -16.09 31.58 -9.23
CA LYS A 27 -14.89 30.98 -9.85
C LYS A 27 -15.11 29.52 -10.27
N THR A 28 -14.21 29.02 -11.11
CA THR A 28 -14.06 27.57 -11.34
C THR A 28 -12.91 27.02 -10.51
N TYR A 29 -13.12 25.92 -9.81
CA TYR A 29 -12.10 25.23 -9.02
C TYR A 29 -11.91 23.80 -9.50
N LEU A 30 -10.64 23.34 -9.49
CA LEU A 30 -10.25 21.98 -9.81
C LEU A 30 -9.38 21.43 -8.67
N PHE A 31 -9.88 20.44 -7.93
CA PHE A 31 -9.13 19.75 -6.87
C PHE A 31 -9.84 18.45 -6.44
N PHE A 32 -9.16 17.62 -5.64
CA PHE A 32 -9.82 16.51 -4.94
C PHE A 32 -10.66 17.07 -3.78
N SER A 33 -11.98 17.19 -4.00
CA SER A 33 -12.88 17.79 -3.01
C SER A 33 -13.23 16.85 -1.87
N HIS A 34 -13.10 15.55 -2.11
CA HIS A 34 -13.50 14.51 -1.16
C HIS A 34 -14.98 14.66 -0.72
N THR A 35 -15.87 15.09 -1.64
CA THR A 35 -17.31 15.27 -1.37
C THR A 35 -18.21 14.23 -2.06
N ILE A 36 -17.79 13.62 -3.17
CA ILE A 36 -18.64 12.74 -3.99
C ILE A 36 -19.17 11.50 -3.25
N LYS A 37 -18.55 11.08 -2.15
CA LYS A 37 -18.98 9.93 -1.33
C LYS A 37 -19.77 10.36 -0.09
N GLY A 38 -20.13 11.64 0.03
CA GLY A 38 -20.92 12.16 1.14
C GLY A 38 -20.18 12.14 2.49
N GLN A 39 -18.85 12.30 2.47
CA GLN A 39 -18.04 12.37 3.69
C GLN A 39 -18.47 13.58 4.57
N PRO A 40 -19.02 13.36 5.78
CA PRO A 40 -19.60 14.44 6.59
C PRO A 40 -18.65 15.62 6.85
N GLU A 41 -17.37 15.34 7.03
CA GLU A 41 -16.32 16.33 7.28
C GLU A 41 -16.10 17.32 6.12
N ASN A 42 -16.44 16.93 4.88
CA ASN A 42 -16.24 17.78 3.69
C ASN A 42 -17.58 18.35 3.16
N MET A 43 -18.72 18.03 3.77
CA MET A 43 -20.01 18.59 3.35
C MET A 43 -20.13 20.11 3.57
N PRO A 44 -19.58 20.71 4.64
CA PRO A 44 -19.54 22.17 4.79
C PRO A 44 -18.82 22.89 3.63
N LEU A 45 -17.77 22.27 3.07
CA LEU A 45 -17.08 22.77 1.88
C LEU A 45 -18.01 22.77 0.66
N LEU A 46 -18.76 21.69 0.44
CA LEU A 46 -19.70 21.59 -0.67
C LEU A 46 -20.81 22.65 -0.55
N ASP A 47 -21.35 22.83 0.64
CA ASP A 47 -22.30 23.89 0.98
C ASP A 47 -21.75 25.27 0.62
N LYS A 48 -20.48 25.55 0.98
CA LYS A 48 -19.82 26.82 0.69
C LYS A 48 -19.62 27.02 -0.81
N ILE A 49 -19.24 25.97 -1.54
CA ILE A 49 -19.10 25.98 -3.01
C ILE A 49 -20.42 26.36 -3.67
N LEU A 50 -21.54 25.76 -3.25
CA LEU A 50 -22.86 26.07 -3.78
C LEU A 50 -23.28 27.51 -3.46
N ARG A 51 -23.14 27.95 -2.20
CA ARG A 51 -23.49 29.32 -1.77
C ARG A 51 -22.69 30.40 -2.51
N ASN A 52 -21.44 30.12 -2.83
CA ASN A 52 -20.53 31.02 -3.52
C ASN A 52 -20.65 30.95 -5.06
N ASN A 53 -21.61 30.20 -5.61
CA ASN A 53 -21.76 29.99 -7.06
C ASN A 53 -20.46 29.52 -7.74
N ILE A 54 -19.74 28.61 -7.08
CA ILE A 54 -18.48 28.07 -7.58
C ILE A 54 -18.76 26.85 -8.46
N ARG A 55 -18.12 26.80 -9.63
CA ARG A 55 -18.07 25.58 -10.46
C ARG A 55 -16.95 24.67 -9.97
N LEU A 56 -17.28 23.51 -9.45
CA LEU A 56 -16.30 22.50 -9.03
C LEU A 56 -16.10 21.42 -10.09
N ILE A 57 -14.85 21.20 -10.50
CA ILE A 57 -14.44 20.02 -11.27
C ILE A 57 -13.62 19.14 -10.32
N ASP A 58 -14.25 18.11 -9.77
CA ASP A 58 -13.57 17.17 -8.88
C ASP A 58 -12.70 16.21 -9.69
N TYR A 59 -11.40 16.17 -9.40
CA TYR A 59 -10.46 15.25 -10.02
C TYR A 59 -10.84 13.78 -9.83
N GLU A 60 -11.53 13.43 -8.73
CA GLU A 60 -12.00 12.06 -8.49
C GLU A 60 -13.07 11.62 -9.51
N CYS A 61 -13.79 12.57 -10.11
CA CYS A 61 -14.86 12.34 -11.09
C CYS A 61 -14.39 12.40 -12.54
N ILE A 62 -13.09 12.61 -12.81
CA ILE A 62 -12.56 12.58 -14.17
C ILE A 62 -12.31 11.12 -14.57
N THR A 63 -13.23 10.57 -15.36
CA THR A 63 -13.23 9.16 -15.79
C THR A 63 -13.34 9.01 -17.31
N THR A 64 -13.00 7.82 -17.81
CA THR A 64 -13.39 7.38 -19.16
C THR A 64 -14.88 7.01 -19.21
N ASP A 65 -15.38 6.68 -20.41
CA ASP A 65 -16.74 6.18 -20.62
C ASP A 65 -17.00 4.88 -19.84
N GLU A 66 -15.97 4.06 -19.64
CA GLU A 66 -15.99 2.83 -18.83
C GLU A 66 -15.83 3.09 -17.32
N GLN A 67 -15.99 4.34 -16.86
CA GLN A 67 -15.85 4.75 -15.45
C GLN A 67 -14.46 4.52 -14.85
N MET A 68 -13.42 4.42 -15.69
CA MET A 68 -12.04 4.30 -15.24
C MET A 68 -11.48 5.69 -14.90
N ARG A 69 -11.06 5.90 -13.65
CA ARG A 69 -10.51 7.19 -13.20
C ARG A 69 -9.16 7.49 -13.87
N LEU A 70 -9.06 8.66 -14.49
CA LEU A 70 -7.86 9.12 -15.20
C LEU A 70 -6.87 9.83 -14.26
N VAL A 71 -7.37 10.59 -13.28
CA VAL A 71 -6.51 11.31 -12.33
C VAL A 71 -6.34 10.48 -11.06
N ALA A 72 -5.18 9.84 -10.88
CA ALA A 72 -4.90 9.02 -9.71
C ALA A 72 -3.41 9.00 -9.35
N PHE A 73 -3.11 9.01 -8.05
CA PHE A 73 -1.74 8.94 -7.53
C PHE A 73 -1.32 7.53 -7.07
N GLY A 74 -2.10 6.50 -7.43
CA GLY A 74 -1.92 5.15 -6.88
C GLY A 74 -0.50 4.60 -7.04
N ALA A 75 0.08 4.71 -8.24
CA ALA A 75 1.44 4.22 -8.50
C ALA A 75 2.50 4.95 -7.66
N PHE A 76 2.40 6.28 -7.57
CA PHE A 76 3.30 7.09 -6.74
C PHE A 76 3.17 6.76 -5.25
N ALA A 77 1.94 6.57 -4.75
CA ALA A 77 1.70 6.14 -3.38
C ALA A 77 2.33 4.78 -3.09
N GLY A 78 2.24 3.83 -4.04
CA GLY A 78 2.91 2.54 -3.95
C GLY A 78 4.43 2.66 -3.87
N ARG A 79 5.03 3.45 -4.77
CA ARG A 79 6.49 3.67 -4.81
C ARG A 79 7.01 4.29 -3.52
N ALA A 80 6.45 5.43 -3.13
CA ALA A 80 6.84 6.14 -1.91
C ALA A 80 6.57 5.28 -0.65
N GLY A 81 5.44 4.58 -0.63
CA GLY A 81 5.08 3.65 0.44
C GLY A 81 6.07 2.51 0.59
N MET A 82 6.58 1.94 -0.50
CA MET A 82 7.56 0.86 -0.44
C MET A 82 8.94 1.34 0.04
N VAL A 83 9.39 2.52 -0.41
CA VAL A 83 10.64 3.13 0.09
C VAL A 83 10.56 3.35 1.61
N ASN A 84 9.46 3.95 2.08
CA ASN A 84 9.24 4.16 3.52
C ASN A 84 9.07 2.83 4.28
N CYS A 85 8.48 1.81 3.65
CA CYS A 85 8.37 0.47 4.23
C CYS A 85 9.75 -0.14 4.47
N PHE A 86 10.69 -0.02 3.52
CA PHE A 86 12.07 -0.47 3.72
C PHE A 86 12.78 0.24 4.86
N ARG A 87 12.65 1.58 4.92
CA ARG A 87 13.17 2.35 6.06
C ARG A 87 12.58 1.85 7.39
N GLY A 88 11.25 1.76 7.47
CA GLY A 88 10.56 1.32 8.69
C GLY A 88 10.92 -0.11 9.08
N LEU A 89 11.15 -0.99 8.10
CA LEU A 89 11.68 -2.32 8.34
C LEU A 89 13.10 -2.26 8.93
N GLY A 90 13.97 -1.40 8.40
CA GLY A 90 15.31 -1.17 8.97
C GLY A 90 15.26 -0.74 10.43
N GLU A 91 14.45 0.28 10.75
CA GLU A 91 14.24 0.76 12.12
C GLU A 91 13.68 -0.36 13.03
N ARG A 92 12.69 -1.12 12.55
CA ARG A 92 12.10 -2.24 13.27
C ARG A 92 13.12 -3.33 13.58
N LEU A 93 13.94 -3.71 12.61
CA LEU A 93 14.97 -4.74 12.74
C LEU A 93 16.11 -4.29 13.65
N LEU A 94 16.50 -3.03 13.60
CA LEU A 94 17.45 -2.45 14.55
C LEU A 94 16.93 -2.50 15.99
N GLY A 95 15.65 -2.19 16.19
CA GLY A 95 14.98 -2.35 17.48
C GLY A 95 14.91 -3.80 17.99
N LEU A 96 15.10 -4.79 17.09
CA LEU A 96 15.24 -6.21 17.44
C LEU A 96 16.70 -6.65 17.63
N GLY A 97 17.66 -5.73 17.50
CA GLY A 97 19.09 -6.02 17.63
C GLY A 97 19.79 -6.38 16.32
N TYR A 98 19.14 -6.26 15.17
CA TYR A 98 19.73 -6.58 13.87
C TYR A 98 20.20 -5.33 13.13
N SER A 99 21.50 -5.27 12.82
CA SER A 99 22.01 -4.35 11.80
C SER A 99 21.84 -4.99 10.42
N THR A 100 20.99 -4.40 9.58
CA THR A 100 20.66 -4.93 8.25
C THR A 100 20.78 -3.84 7.18
N PRO A 101 20.97 -4.21 5.90
CA PRO A 101 21.03 -3.24 4.80
C PRO A 101 19.83 -2.29 4.69
N PHE A 102 18.67 -2.67 5.25
CA PHE A 102 17.47 -1.82 5.30
C PHE A 102 17.69 -0.49 6.05
N LEU A 103 18.70 -0.40 6.92
CA LEU A 103 19.08 0.84 7.61
C LEU A 103 19.64 1.92 6.68
N ASN A 104 20.03 1.56 5.46
CA ASN A 104 20.61 2.50 4.50
C ASN A 104 19.56 3.26 3.69
N ILE A 105 18.26 3.02 3.93
CA ILE A 105 17.17 3.68 3.21
C ILE A 105 16.62 4.86 3.99
N GLY A 106 16.60 6.02 3.33
CA GLY A 106 15.98 7.24 3.82
C GLY A 106 14.46 7.24 3.63
N SER A 107 13.80 8.25 4.19
CA SER A 107 12.37 8.44 3.91
C SER A 107 12.18 8.90 2.48
N SER A 108 11.07 8.55 1.84
CA SER A 108 10.82 8.86 0.43
C SER A 108 10.96 10.35 0.07
N TYR A 109 10.63 11.26 1.00
CA TYR A 109 10.74 12.71 0.79
C TYR A 109 12.18 13.24 0.83
N MET A 110 13.14 12.43 1.28
CA MET A 110 14.56 12.81 1.33
C MET A 110 15.24 12.68 -0.03
N TYR A 111 14.61 11.95 -0.96
CA TYR A 111 15.11 11.79 -2.32
C TYR A 111 14.54 12.92 -3.20
N PRO A 112 15.37 13.65 -3.95
CA PRO A 112 14.94 14.71 -4.88
C PRO A 112 13.98 14.19 -5.95
N ASP A 113 14.21 12.97 -6.43
CA ASP A 113 13.39 12.32 -7.45
C ASP A 113 13.31 10.79 -7.25
N LEU A 114 12.56 10.15 -8.16
CA LEU A 114 12.34 8.71 -8.12
C LEU A 114 13.60 7.92 -8.46
N GLU A 115 14.47 8.40 -9.34
CA GLU A 115 15.64 7.64 -9.76
C GLU A 115 16.68 7.57 -8.63
N GLU A 116 16.89 8.65 -7.88
CA GLU A 116 17.75 8.61 -6.69
C GLU A 116 17.22 7.64 -5.62
N ALA A 117 15.89 7.61 -5.42
CA ALA A 117 15.28 6.63 -4.51
C ALA A 117 15.48 5.18 -5.01
N ARG A 118 15.37 4.94 -6.32
CA ARG A 118 15.61 3.62 -6.93
C ARG A 118 17.06 3.20 -6.77
N ASP A 119 18.02 4.09 -6.96
CA ASP A 119 19.44 3.79 -6.83
C ASP A 119 19.82 3.45 -5.38
N ALA A 120 19.23 4.14 -4.39
CA ALA A 120 19.38 3.77 -2.99
C ALA A 120 18.83 2.36 -2.69
N VAL A 121 17.67 2.01 -3.24
CA VAL A 121 17.08 0.66 -3.08
C VAL A 121 17.92 -0.41 -3.77
N LYS A 122 18.47 -0.13 -4.97
CA LYS A 122 19.42 -1.04 -5.64
C LYS A 122 20.67 -1.26 -4.79
N GLY A 123 21.25 -0.20 -4.23
CA GLY A 123 22.42 -0.30 -3.34
C GLY A 123 22.14 -1.14 -2.09
N MET A 124 20.95 -1.00 -1.50
CA MET A 124 20.50 -1.91 -0.43
C MET A 124 20.37 -3.36 -0.93
N GLY A 125 19.83 -3.57 -2.13
CA GLY A 125 19.72 -4.89 -2.77
C GLY A 125 21.09 -5.55 -2.97
N ASP A 126 22.08 -4.81 -3.46
CA ASP A 126 23.45 -5.28 -3.66
C ASP A 126 24.10 -5.71 -2.34
N LEU A 127 23.85 -4.97 -1.26
CA LEU A 127 24.29 -5.34 0.08
C LEU A 127 23.63 -6.64 0.57
N ILE A 128 22.32 -6.82 0.35
CA ILE A 128 21.64 -8.08 0.65
C ILE A 128 22.26 -9.22 -0.17
N GLN A 129 22.57 -9.00 -1.45
CA GLN A 129 23.16 -10.03 -2.31
C GLN A 129 24.59 -10.38 -1.90
N ARG A 130 25.39 -9.41 -1.45
CA ARG A 130 26.81 -9.60 -1.08
C ARG A 130 27.00 -10.06 0.36
N GLU A 131 26.27 -9.50 1.31
CA GLU A 131 26.45 -9.72 2.75
C GLU A 131 25.34 -10.56 3.37
N GLY A 132 24.15 -10.56 2.77
CA GLY A 132 23.00 -11.33 3.24
C GLY A 132 22.41 -10.75 4.51
N LEU A 133 21.31 -11.35 4.94
CA LEU A 133 20.62 -11.05 6.20
C LEU A 133 21.00 -12.11 7.25
N PRO A 134 20.92 -11.78 8.55
CA PRO A 134 20.95 -12.77 9.62
C PRO A 134 20.01 -13.96 9.32
N ALA A 135 20.46 -15.19 9.57
CA ALA A 135 19.70 -16.39 9.20
C ALA A 135 18.33 -16.48 9.89
N GLU A 136 18.21 -15.92 11.10
CA GLU A 136 16.97 -15.84 11.88
C GLU A 136 15.87 -15.00 11.21
N LEU A 137 16.23 -14.14 10.25
CA LEU A 137 15.29 -13.30 9.50
C LEU A 137 14.84 -13.96 8.18
N GLY A 138 15.30 -15.17 7.88
CA GLY A 138 15.22 -15.77 6.56
C GLY A 138 14.23 -16.95 6.44
N PRO A 139 13.55 -17.12 5.29
CA PRO A 139 13.52 -16.18 4.15
C PRO A 139 12.76 -14.90 4.48
N MET A 140 13.14 -13.78 3.87
CA MET A 140 12.44 -12.50 4.05
C MET A 140 11.29 -12.40 3.05
N VAL A 141 10.05 -12.59 3.51
CA VAL A 141 8.86 -12.67 2.66
C VAL A 141 8.05 -11.39 2.71
N PHE A 142 7.90 -10.75 1.56
CA PHE A 142 7.05 -9.58 1.33
C PHE A 142 5.75 -10.00 0.63
N VAL A 143 4.63 -9.85 1.33
CA VAL A 143 3.29 -10.15 0.82
C VAL A 143 2.59 -8.85 0.40
N PHE A 144 2.26 -8.72 -0.88
CA PHE A 144 1.55 -7.60 -1.46
C PHE A 144 0.09 -7.94 -1.67
N THR A 145 -0.81 -7.12 -1.14
CA THR A 145 -2.26 -7.34 -1.30
C THR A 145 -2.84 -6.47 -2.41
N GLY A 146 -3.61 -7.10 -3.30
CA GLY A 146 -4.26 -6.45 -4.44
C GLY A 146 -3.35 -6.32 -5.67
N LYS A 147 -3.97 -6.04 -6.82
CA LYS A 147 -3.32 -5.89 -8.14
C LYS A 147 -3.49 -4.48 -8.75
N GLY A 148 -3.90 -3.52 -7.93
CA GLY A 148 -4.12 -2.14 -8.36
C GLY A 148 -2.83 -1.32 -8.46
N ASN A 149 -2.97 -0.06 -8.86
CA ASN A 149 -1.83 0.86 -9.09
C ASN A 149 -0.90 1.00 -7.87
N VAL A 150 -1.44 0.97 -6.64
CA VAL A 150 -0.63 1.03 -5.42
C VAL A 150 0.27 -0.20 -5.29
N SER A 151 -0.31 -1.40 -5.41
CA SER A 151 0.46 -2.65 -5.34
C SER A 151 1.51 -2.71 -6.46
N ASN A 152 1.15 -2.31 -7.68
CA ASN A 152 2.09 -2.27 -8.81
C ASN A 152 3.25 -1.28 -8.59
N GLY A 153 2.96 -0.08 -8.05
CA GLY A 153 4.00 0.89 -7.70
C GLY A 153 4.92 0.40 -6.58
N ALA A 154 4.38 -0.31 -5.58
CA ALA A 154 5.18 -0.91 -4.53
C ALA A 154 6.05 -2.06 -5.07
N LEU A 155 5.48 -2.92 -5.91
CA LEU A 155 6.19 -3.99 -6.60
C LEU A 155 7.31 -3.45 -7.48
N GLU A 156 7.13 -2.30 -8.14
CA GLU A 156 8.17 -1.66 -8.95
C GLU A 156 9.44 -1.39 -8.13
N ILE A 157 9.28 -0.85 -6.93
CA ILE A 157 10.38 -0.56 -6.01
C ILE A 157 10.93 -1.85 -5.40
N PHE A 158 10.06 -2.76 -4.97
CA PHE A 158 10.47 -4.04 -4.40
C PHE A 158 11.33 -4.88 -5.36
N LYS A 159 10.98 -4.88 -6.65
CA LYS A 159 11.67 -5.66 -7.68
C LYS A 159 13.11 -5.22 -7.94
N LEU A 160 13.54 -4.11 -7.37
CA LEU A 160 14.95 -3.67 -7.40
C LEU A 160 15.84 -4.49 -6.45
N LEU A 161 15.25 -5.26 -5.54
CA LEU A 161 15.98 -6.20 -4.67
C LEU A 161 16.32 -7.50 -5.42
N PRO A 162 17.33 -8.26 -4.95
CA PRO A 162 17.60 -9.63 -5.42
C PRO A 162 16.49 -10.58 -4.94
N HIS A 163 15.36 -10.57 -5.63
CA HIS A 163 14.13 -11.21 -5.18
C HIS A 163 13.72 -12.41 -6.05
N ARG A 164 12.90 -13.30 -5.47
CA ARG A 164 12.13 -14.33 -6.18
C ARG A 164 10.63 -14.07 -5.99
N MET A 165 9.91 -13.90 -7.09
CA MET A 165 8.44 -13.87 -7.05
C MET A 165 7.89 -15.29 -6.99
N VAL A 166 6.96 -15.55 -6.08
CA VAL A 166 6.31 -16.85 -5.89
C VAL A 166 4.80 -16.71 -5.80
N LYS A 167 4.09 -17.80 -6.06
CA LYS A 167 2.66 -17.88 -5.83
C LYS A 167 2.34 -18.15 -4.35
N PRO A 168 1.14 -17.77 -3.88
CA PRO A 168 0.72 -18.00 -2.49
C PRO A 168 0.83 -19.46 -2.05
N GLU A 169 0.56 -20.41 -2.94
CA GLU A 169 0.58 -21.85 -2.63
C GLU A 169 2.00 -22.40 -2.41
N GLU A 170 3.03 -21.67 -2.85
CA GLU A 170 4.43 -22.06 -2.66
C GLU A 170 4.96 -21.65 -1.26
N LEU A 171 4.31 -20.69 -0.58
CA LEU A 171 4.78 -20.14 0.69
C LEU A 171 4.98 -21.20 1.80
N PRO A 172 4.05 -22.15 2.03
CA PRO A 172 4.24 -23.17 3.06
C PRO A 172 5.51 -24.00 2.83
N ALA A 173 5.73 -24.46 1.59
CA ALA A 173 6.87 -25.31 1.26
C ALA A 173 8.21 -24.57 1.41
N LEU A 174 8.24 -23.28 1.11
CA LEU A 174 9.45 -22.45 1.21
C LEU A 174 9.79 -22.08 2.66
N CYS A 175 8.78 -21.93 3.51
CA CYS A 175 8.94 -21.45 4.89
C CYS A 175 8.95 -22.58 5.95
N SER A 176 8.64 -23.83 5.59
CA SER A 176 8.57 -25.00 6.50
C SER A 176 9.93 -25.46 7.07
N ARG A 177 10.98 -24.62 7.09
CA ARG A 177 12.28 -25.00 7.65
C ARG A 177 12.20 -25.00 9.19
N ASN A 178 12.38 -26.17 9.80
CA ASN A 178 12.45 -26.31 11.25
C ASN A 178 13.58 -25.43 11.84
N PRO A 179 13.30 -24.53 12.80
CA PRO A 179 14.30 -23.63 13.40
C PRO A 179 15.36 -24.32 14.26
N THR A 180 15.30 -25.64 14.45
CA THR A 180 16.04 -26.37 15.49
C THR A 180 17.57 -26.45 15.26
N SER A 181 18.10 -25.84 14.21
CA SER A 181 19.54 -25.62 14.04
C SER A 181 19.84 -24.50 13.04
N VAL A 182 19.29 -23.30 13.27
CA VAL A 182 19.74 -22.11 12.55
C VAL A 182 21.15 -21.76 13.04
N ASP A 183 22.15 -22.18 12.29
CA ASP A 183 23.53 -21.75 12.47
C ASP A 183 23.60 -20.23 12.25
N SER A 184 23.79 -19.48 13.34
CA SER A 184 23.81 -18.02 13.35
C SER A 184 24.93 -17.42 12.49
N SER A 185 25.94 -18.23 12.11
CA SER A 185 26.99 -17.82 11.17
C SER A 185 26.50 -17.79 9.72
N LYS A 186 25.38 -18.44 9.39
CA LYS A 186 24.82 -18.44 8.04
C LYS A 186 24.13 -17.11 7.74
N ARG A 187 24.18 -16.72 6.47
CA ARG A 187 23.52 -15.52 5.95
C ARG A 187 22.47 -15.93 4.93
N VAL A 188 21.27 -15.39 5.05
CA VAL A 188 20.17 -15.63 4.11
C VAL A 188 20.11 -14.51 3.09
N ARG A 189 20.06 -14.88 1.81
CA ARG A 189 19.98 -13.94 0.68
C ARG A 189 18.63 -13.99 -0.03
N GLU A 190 17.74 -14.86 0.46
CA GLU A 190 16.46 -15.12 -0.17
C GLU A 190 15.44 -14.06 0.27
N VAL A 191 15.13 -13.17 -0.67
CA VAL A 191 14.02 -12.20 -0.56
C VAL A 191 12.89 -12.70 -1.45
N ILE A 192 11.72 -12.94 -0.86
CA ILE A 192 10.57 -13.50 -1.55
C ILE A 192 9.50 -12.42 -1.69
N GLY A 193 8.94 -12.28 -2.89
CA GLY A 193 7.77 -11.46 -3.14
C GLY A 193 6.57 -12.34 -3.47
N CYS A 194 5.43 -12.09 -2.84
CA CYS A 194 4.19 -12.80 -3.12
C CYS A 194 3.05 -11.81 -3.30
N VAL A 195 2.28 -11.93 -4.38
CA VAL A 195 1.10 -11.09 -4.61
C VAL A 195 -0.15 -11.91 -4.33
N VAL A 196 -0.95 -11.45 -3.37
CA VAL A 196 -2.22 -12.05 -3.01
C VAL A 196 -3.39 -11.16 -3.44
N THR A 197 -4.45 -11.80 -3.90
CA THR A 197 -5.75 -11.20 -4.25
C THR A 197 -6.81 -11.60 -3.24
N THR A 198 -8.00 -11.04 -3.37
CA THR A 198 -9.14 -11.31 -2.49
C THR A 198 -9.43 -12.81 -2.32
N GLU A 199 -9.26 -13.62 -3.37
CA GLU A 199 -9.45 -15.09 -3.31
C GLU A 199 -8.50 -15.81 -2.32
N HIS A 200 -7.35 -15.20 -2.00
CA HIS A 200 -6.39 -15.74 -1.03
C HIS A 200 -6.62 -15.16 0.38
N MET A 201 -7.48 -14.14 0.51
CA MET A 201 -7.71 -13.41 1.75
C MET A 201 -8.97 -13.86 2.46
N VAL A 202 -9.96 -14.32 1.70
CA VAL A 202 -11.26 -14.74 2.20
C VAL A 202 -11.71 -16.03 1.56
N GLU A 203 -12.51 -16.80 2.30
CA GLU A 203 -13.16 -18.01 1.82
C GLU A 203 -14.68 -17.87 1.95
N ARG A 204 -15.43 -18.44 1.01
CA ARG A 204 -16.91 -18.40 1.05
C ARG A 204 -17.43 -19.44 2.03
N LYS A 205 -18.35 -19.03 2.91
CA LYS A 205 -19.09 -19.88 3.85
C LYS A 205 -20.12 -20.74 3.12
N SER A 206 -19.65 -21.68 2.30
CA SER A 206 -20.46 -22.56 1.44
C SER A 206 -19.75 -23.89 1.24
N GLU A 207 -20.50 -24.95 0.91
CA GLU A 207 -19.93 -26.29 0.71
C GLU A 207 -18.86 -26.33 -0.40
N THR A 208 -19.01 -25.55 -1.47
CA THR A 208 -18.07 -25.55 -2.59
C THR A 208 -16.85 -24.65 -2.38
N LYS A 209 -16.86 -23.78 -1.35
CA LYS A 209 -15.80 -22.82 -1.00
C LYS A 209 -15.24 -21.97 -2.16
N THR A 210 -15.97 -21.89 -3.28
CA THR A 210 -15.48 -21.25 -4.50
C THR A 210 -15.59 -19.73 -4.37
N PHE A 211 -14.48 -19.02 -4.62
CA PHE A 211 -14.46 -17.57 -4.62
C PHE A 211 -15.20 -17.01 -5.85
N ASP A 212 -16.08 -16.05 -5.61
CA ASP A 212 -16.79 -15.27 -6.63
C ASP A 212 -16.69 -13.80 -6.27
N ARG A 213 -16.06 -13.02 -7.15
CA ARG A 213 -15.78 -11.60 -6.93
C ARG A 213 -17.04 -10.74 -6.89
N GLU A 214 -18.01 -11.02 -7.76
CA GLU A 214 -19.26 -10.24 -7.81
C GLU A 214 -20.16 -10.58 -6.64
N HIS A 215 -20.21 -11.86 -6.27
CA HIS A 215 -20.89 -12.28 -5.05
C HIS A 215 -20.25 -11.66 -3.80
N TYR A 216 -18.92 -11.70 -3.67
CA TYR A 216 -18.19 -11.07 -2.55
C TYR A 216 -18.49 -9.57 -2.41
N ARG A 217 -18.58 -8.84 -3.53
CA ARG A 217 -18.92 -7.41 -3.52
C ARG A 217 -20.33 -7.13 -3.01
N ARG A 218 -21.29 -8.01 -3.34
CA ARG A 218 -22.70 -7.86 -2.96
C ARG A 218 -23.01 -8.39 -1.56
N PHE A 219 -22.36 -9.49 -1.18
CA PHE A 219 -22.62 -10.23 0.06
C PHE A 219 -21.31 -10.56 0.79
N PRO A 220 -20.55 -9.55 1.26
CA PRO A 220 -19.26 -9.77 1.91
C PRO A 220 -19.38 -10.56 3.24
N GLY A 221 -20.55 -10.53 3.89
CA GLY A 221 -20.81 -11.29 5.12
C GLY A 221 -20.81 -12.82 4.95
N ASP A 222 -20.99 -13.29 3.71
CA ASP A 222 -20.96 -14.72 3.35
C ASP A 222 -19.53 -15.26 3.22
N TYR A 223 -18.52 -14.44 3.56
CA TYR A 223 -17.12 -14.81 3.51
C TYR A 223 -16.47 -14.66 4.88
N GLU A 224 -15.48 -15.49 5.14
CA GLU A 224 -14.65 -15.43 6.34
C GLU A 224 -13.18 -15.16 5.98
N PRO A 225 -12.44 -14.43 6.84
CA PRO A 225 -11.06 -14.07 6.54
C PRO A 225 -10.12 -15.23 6.81
N VAL A 226 -9.41 -15.69 5.78
CA VAL A 226 -8.44 -16.81 5.86
C VAL A 226 -6.98 -16.36 5.68
N PHE A 227 -6.75 -15.08 5.41
CA PHE A 227 -5.40 -14.53 5.24
C PHE A 227 -4.48 -14.81 6.44
N HIS A 228 -5.02 -14.67 7.66
CA HIS A 228 -4.27 -14.85 8.90
C HIS A 228 -3.81 -16.29 9.14
N GLU A 229 -4.44 -17.28 8.53
CA GLU A 229 -4.08 -18.70 8.62
C GLU A 229 -3.20 -19.12 7.44
N ASN A 230 -3.57 -18.71 6.23
CA ASN A 230 -3.00 -19.27 5.00
C ASN A 230 -1.80 -18.50 4.47
N ILE A 231 -1.66 -17.22 4.83
CA ILE A 231 -0.63 -16.33 4.24
C ILE A 231 0.20 -15.64 5.31
N ALA A 232 -0.45 -15.02 6.30
CA ALA A 232 0.21 -14.21 7.32
C ALA A 232 1.31 -14.95 8.12
N PRO A 233 1.19 -16.26 8.44
CA PRO A 233 2.26 -16.98 9.14
C PRO A 233 3.59 -17.02 8.39
N TYR A 234 3.56 -16.86 7.06
CA TYR A 234 4.74 -16.89 6.21
C TYR A 234 5.27 -15.49 5.87
N ALA A 235 4.57 -14.42 6.27
CA ALA A 235 4.89 -13.07 5.86
C ALA A 235 5.80 -12.37 6.87
N SER A 236 6.99 -11.95 6.44
CA SER A 236 7.85 -11.04 7.21
C SER A 236 7.34 -9.60 7.13
N VAL A 237 6.80 -9.20 5.97
CA VAL A 237 6.24 -7.87 5.70
C VAL A 237 4.95 -8.01 4.92
N VAL A 238 3.91 -7.30 5.34
CA VAL A 238 2.64 -7.18 4.60
C VAL A 238 2.51 -5.77 4.05
N VAL A 239 2.43 -5.65 2.72
CA VAL A 239 2.25 -4.39 2.00
C VAL A 239 0.80 -4.32 1.50
N THR A 240 0.02 -3.40 2.08
CA THR A 240 -1.41 -3.28 1.77
C THR A 240 -1.68 -2.35 0.59
N GLY A 241 -2.11 -2.91 -0.55
CA GLY A 241 -2.43 -2.15 -1.77
C GLY A 241 -3.92 -2.19 -2.17
N HIS A 242 -4.77 -2.85 -1.37
CA HIS A 242 -6.20 -2.95 -1.60
C HIS A 242 -6.97 -1.95 -0.73
N TYR A 243 -8.16 -1.55 -1.20
CA TYR A 243 -9.11 -0.78 -0.41
C TYR A 243 -9.94 -1.71 0.48
N TRP A 244 -10.27 -1.27 1.68
CA TRP A 244 -11.12 -1.97 2.64
C TRP A 244 -12.12 -1.00 3.27
N ASP A 245 -13.32 -1.48 3.54
CA ASP A 245 -14.33 -0.78 4.34
C ASP A 245 -15.05 -1.75 5.30
N PRO A 246 -15.76 -1.26 6.34
CA PRO A 246 -16.29 -2.09 7.42
C PRO A 246 -17.27 -3.18 7.02
N ARG A 247 -17.84 -3.13 5.81
CA ARG A 247 -18.75 -4.19 5.31
C ARG A 247 -18.00 -5.48 4.99
N PHE A 248 -16.70 -5.38 4.74
CA PHE A 248 -15.87 -6.50 4.31
C PHE A 248 -15.13 -7.14 5.48
N PRO A 249 -14.88 -8.47 5.45
CA PRO A 249 -14.03 -9.14 6.42
C PRO A 249 -12.69 -8.42 6.57
N ARG A 250 -12.20 -8.30 7.81
CA ARG A 250 -10.87 -7.73 8.08
C ARG A 250 -9.80 -8.67 7.55
N LEU A 251 -8.72 -8.12 6.97
CA LEU A 251 -7.57 -8.91 6.54
C LEU A 251 -6.94 -9.69 7.72
N ILE A 252 -6.77 -9.00 8.84
CA ILE A 252 -6.27 -9.55 10.09
C ILE A 252 -6.79 -8.73 11.26
N THR A 253 -7.16 -9.40 12.35
CA THR A 253 -7.59 -8.77 13.61
C THR A 253 -6.41 -8.59 14.56
N THR A 254 -6.57 -7.69 15.55
CA THR A 254 -5.54 -7.50 16.57
C THR A 254 -5.22 -8.78 17.35
N PRO A 255 -6.20 -9.60 17.81
CA PRO A 255 -5.90 -10.89 18.43
C PRO A 255 -5.11 -11.84 17.52
N GLN A 256 -5.53 -12.01 16.27
CA GLN A 256 -4.81 -12.85 15.30
C GLN A 256 -3.36 -12.38 15.09
N LEU A 257 -3.13 -11.07 15.04
CA LEU A 257 -1.77 -10.52 14.93
C LEU A 257 -0.92 -10.79 16.19
N TYR A 258 -1.53 -10.81 17.38
CA TYR A 258 -0.82 -11.20 18.60
C TYR A 258 -0.45 -12.68 18.60
N ASP A 259 -1.34 -13.54 18.14
CA ASP A 259 -1.10 -14.98 18.11
C ASP A 259 0.02 -15.33 17.12
N LEU A 260 0.05 -14.70 15.95
CA LEU A 260 1.14 -14.82 14.96
C LEU A 260 2.50 -14.33 15.45
N ARG A 261 2.55 -13.47 16.48
CA ARG A 261 3.83 -12.98 17.04
C ARG A 261 4.38 -13.87 18.15
N LYS A 262 3.56 -14.79 18.68
CA LYS A 262 3.97 -15.73 19.72
C LYS A 262 4.49 -17.05 19.14
N SER A 263 4.02 -17.40 17.95
CA SER A 263 4.51 -18.53 17.14
C SER A 263 5.86 -18.21 16.51
#